data_AF-A0A934K4E2-F1
#
_entry.id   AF-A0A934K4E2-F1
#
_cell.length_a   1.000
_cell.length_b   1.000
_cell.length_c   1.000
_cell.angle_alpha   90.00
_cell.angle_beta   90.00
_cell.angle_gamma   90.00
#
_symmetry.space_group_name_H-M   'P 1'
#
loop_
_entity.id
_entity.type
_entity.pdbx_description
1 polymer ?
#
loop_
_entity_poly.entity_id
_entity_poly.type
_entity_poly.pdbx_seq_one_letter_code
_entity_poly.pdbx_strand_id
1 'polypeptide(L)'
;MTASVALVGAALLLLALPAFAQGAEIGTAIDRVTAWIRGILIALGILVFIIGAAFFMIEGTTGGQERGKGLMVAAVVAVILGFLAGPIINLAASFVR
;
A
#
# COMPACT_ATOMS: atom_id res chain seq x y z
N MET A 1 -38.92 -21.62 -25.92
CA MET A 1 -37.54 -21.18 -26.20
C MET A 1 -36.91 -20.33 -25.08
N THR A 2 -37.67 -19.74 -24.16
CA THR A 2 -37.15 -18.91 -23.07
C THR A 2 -36.56 -19.72 -21.91
N ALA A 3 -37.14 -20.88 -21.58
CA ALA A 3 -36.68 -21.75 -20.50
C ALA A 3 -35.28 -22.32 -20.73
N SER A 4 -34.94 -22.68 -21.98
CA SER A 4 -33.64 -23.22 -22.36
C SER A 4 -32.52 -22.17 -22.28
N VAL A 5 -32.80 -20.90 -22.62
CA VAL A 5 -31.84 -19.80 -22.49
C VAL A 5 -31.57 -19.47 -21.02
N ALA A 6 -32.60 -19.49 -20.17
CA ALA A 6 -32.45 -19.28 -18.73
C ALA A 6 -31.63 -20.39 -18.07
N LEU A 7 -31.83 -21.65 -18.47
CA LEU A 7 -31.07 -22.79 -17.97
C LEU A 7 -29.58 -22.72 -18.36
N VAL A 8 -29.30 -22.34 -19.60
CA VAL A 8 -27.93 -22.16 -20.11
C VAL A 8 -27.24 -20.98 -19.43
N GLY A 9 -27.93 -19.87 -19.21
CA GLY A 9 -27.40 -18.71 -18.47
C GLY A 9 -27.10 -19.04 -17.00
N ALA A 10 -27.97 -19.81 -16.33
CA ALA A 10 -27.73 -20.28 -14.96
C ALA A 10 -26.54 -21.25 -14.87
N ALA A 11 -26.40 -22.15 -15.85
CA ALA A 11 -25.27 -23.07 -15.94
C ALA A 11 -23.94 -22.33 -16.16
N LEU A 12 -23.94 -21.30 -17.01
CA LEU A 12 -22.77 -20.43 -17.24
C LEU A 12 -22.38 -19.65 -15.97
N LEU A 13 -23.35 -19.13 -15.22
CA LEU A 13 -23.11 -18.46 -13.93
C LEU A 13 -22.50 -19.42 -12.90
N LEU A 14 -23.03 -20.64 -12.79
CA LEU A 14 -22.51 -21.68 -11.90
C LEU A 14 -21.06 -22.07 -12.23
N LEU A 15 -20.70 -22.11 -13.52
CA LEU A 15 -19.34 -22.38 -13.98
C LEU A 15 -18.39 -21.18 -13.81
N ALA A 16 -18.91 -19.96 -13.73
CA ALA A 16 -18.11 -18.75 -13.54
C ALA A 16 -17.87 -18.41 -12.06
N LEU A 17 -18.71 -18.90 -11.14
CA LEU A 17 -18.53 -18.74 -9.68
C LEU A 17 -17.11 -19.08 -9.16
N PRO A 18 -16.45 -20.19 -9.56
CA PRO A 18 -15.09 -20.48 -9.13
C PRO A 18 -14.06 -19.48 -9.67
N ALA A 19 -14.27 -18.91 -10.87
CA ALA A 19 -13.37 -17.90 -11.44
C ALA A 19 -13.50 -16.56 -10.72
N PHE A 20 -14.72 -16.15 -10.34
CA PHE A 20 -14.94 -14.97 -9.51
C PHE A 20 -14.43 -15.18 -8.07
N ALA A 21 -14.55 -16.39 -7.50
CA ALA A 21 -14.00 -16.73 -6.20
C ALA A 21 -12.46 -16.68 -6.20
N GLN A 22 -11.80 -17.23 -7.23
CA GLN A 22 -10.34 -17.14 -7.37
C GLN A 22 -9.85 -15.69 -7.61
N GLY A 23 -10.60 -14.89 -8.37
CA GLY A 23 -10.31 -13.46 -8.53
C GLY A 23 -10.39 -12.70 -7.20
N ALA A 24 -11.34 -13.04 -6.33
CA ALA A 24 -11.46 -12.47 -4.99
C ALA A 24 -10.31 -12.92 -4.07
N GLU A 25 -9.85 -14.17 -4.17
CA GLU A 25 -8.68 -14.66 -3.43
C GLU A 25 -7.38 -13.96 -3.85
N ILE A 26 -7.18 -13.73 -5.16
CA ILE A 26 -6.03 -12.99 -5.68
C ILE A 26 -6.06 -11.53 -5.21
N GLY A 27 -7.22 -10.86 -5.27
CA GLY A 27 -7.38 -9.51 -4.74
C GLY A 27 -7.04 -9.44 -3.25
N THR A 28 -7.54 -10.38 -2.47
CA THR A 28 -7.26 -10.48 -1.03
C THR A 28 -5.77 -10.73 -0.74
N ALA A 29 -5.10 -11.56 -1.55
CA ALA A 29 -3.67 -11.81 -1.42
C ALA A 29 -2.85 -10.55 -1.74
N ILE A 30 -3.21 -9.81 -2.79
CA ILE A 30 -2.58 -8.53 -3.15
C ILE A 30 -2.74 -7.53 -2.01
N ASP A 31 -3.96 -7.37 -1.47
CA ASP A 31 -4.20 -6.45 -0.35
C ASP A 31 -3.36 -6.79 0.89
N ARG A 32 -3.22 -8.08 1.20
CA ARG A 32 -2.37 -8.55 2.31
C ARG A 32 -0.89 -8.26 2.07
N VAL A 33 -0.39 -8.50 0.86
CA VAL A 33 1.00 -8.22 0.48
C VAL A 33 1.25 -6.71 0.51
N THR A 34 0.34 -5.90 -0.02
CA THR A 34 0.42 -4.43 0.04
C THR A 34 0.43 -3.93 1.47
N ALA A 35 -0.42 -4.47 2.35
CA ALA A 35 -0.43 -4.12 3.77
C ALA A 35 0.89 -4.50 4.47
N TRP A 36 1.44 -5.68 4.16
CA TRP A 36 2.73 -6.14 4.70
C TRP A 36 3.88 -5.24 4.25
N ILE A 37 3.97 -4.91 2.95
CA ILE A 37 4.98 -3.99 2.40
C ILE A 37 4.84 -2.61 3.06
N ARG A 38 3.63 -2.11 3.22
CA ARG A 38 3.38 -0.83 3.91
C ARG A 38 3.89 -0.84 5.35
N GLY A 39 3.67 -1.93 6.08
CA GLY A 39 4.22 -2.12 7.43
C GLY A 39 5.74 -2.03 7.47
N ILE A 40 6.42 -2.70 6.53
CA ILE A 40 7.89 -2.64 6.41
C ILE A 40 8.37 -1.22 6.11
N LEU A 41 7.73 -0.53 5.16
CA LEU A 41 8.13 0.84 4.79
C LEU A 41 7.95 1.82 5.95
N ILE A 42 6.88 1.69 6.73
CA ILE A 42 6.67 2.50 7.94
C ILE A 42 7.78 2.21 8.96
N ALA A 43 8.09 0.93 9.22
CA ALA A 43 9.15 0.55 10.15
C ALA A 43 10.52 1.11 9.72
N LEU A 44 10.84 1.07 8.43
CA LEU A 44 12.05 1.67 7.88
C LEU A 44 12.05 3.20 8.04
N GLY A 45 10.91 3.86 7.80
CA GLY A 45 10.77 5.30 8.04
C GLY A 45 11.06 5.68 9.49
N ILE A 46 10.51 4.93 10.45
CA ILE A 46 10.79 5.12 11.88
C ILE A 46 12.28 4.89 12.18
N LEU A 47 12.90 3.86 11.59
CA LEU A 47 14.32 3.59 11.79
C LEU A 47 15.19 4.75 11.29
N VAL A 48 14.93 5.27 10.09
CA VAL A 48 15.64 6.43 9.54
C VAL A 48 15.44 7.67 10.42
N PHE A 49 14.23 7.86 10.93
CA PHE A 49 13.95 8.95 11.88
C PHE A 49 14.77 8.81 13.17
N ILE A 50 14.86 7.61 13.74
CA ILE A 50 15.67 7.34 14.94
C ILE A 50 17.15 7.60 14.65
N ILE A 51 17.66 7.18 13.50
CA ILE A 51 19.04 7.46 13.08
C ILE A 51 19.28 8.97 12.96
N GLY A 52 18.35 9.71 12.35
CA GLY A 52 18.41 11.17 12.29
C GLY A 52 18.39 11.82 13.68
N ALA A 53 17.54 11.33 14.59
CA ALA A 53 17.49 11.79 15.97
C ALA A 53 18.79 11.49 16.74
N ALA A 54 19.43 10.35 16.46
CA ALA A 54 20.73 10.01 17.03
C ALA A 54 21.82 11.00 16.57
N PHE A 55 21.91 11.31 15.27
CA PHE A 55 22.83 12.35 14.78
C PHE A 55 22.52 13.72 15.40
N PHE A 56 21.25 14.05 15.57
CA PHE A 56 20.83 15.32 16.16
C PHE A 56 21.21 15.46 17.64
N MET A 57 21.00 14.42 18.45
CA MET A 57 21.17 14.48 19.90
C MET A 57 22.56 14.07 20.39
N ILE A 58 23.23 13.14 19.70
CA ILE A 58 24.45 12.50 20.21
C ILE A 58 25.72 13.17 19.68
N GLU A 59 25.72 13.61 18.41
CA GLU A 59 26.95 14.07 17.75
C GLU A 59 27.46 15.41 18.29
N GLY A 60 26.60 16.23 18.89
CA GLY A 60 26.96 17.47 19.59
C GLY A 60 27.58 18.58 18.72
N THR A 61 27.74 18.33 17.42
CA THR A 61 28.28 19.29 16.44
C THR A 61 27.13 19.90 15.63
N THR A 62 27.32 21.14 15.17
CA THR A 62 26.34 21.83 14.32
C THR A 62 26.06 21.07 13.03
N GLY A 63 27.09 20.47 12.42
CA GLY A 63 26.95 19.66 11.21
C GLY A 63 26.15 18.36 11.42
N GLY A 64 26.33 17.69 12.56
CA GLY A 64 25.55 16.53 12.93
C GLY A 64 24.07 16.84 13.17
N GLN A 65 23.80 17.99 13.77
CA GLN A 65 22.44 18.49 13.98
C GLN A 65 21.72 18.83 12.67
N GLU A 66 22.40 19.46 11.70
CA GLU A 66 21.80 19.74 10.39
C GLU A 66 21.50 18.47 9.60
N ARG A 67 22.44 17.50 9.61
CA ARG A 67 22.24 16.19 8.97
C ARG A 67 21.10 15.41 9.62
N GLY A 68 21.06 15.38 10.95
CA GLY A 68 20.01 14.72 11.72
C GLY A 68 18.62 15.30 11.41
N LYS A 69 18.49 16.63 11.40
CA LYS A 69 17.25 17.31 10.98
C LYS A 69 16.84 16.93 9.57
N GLY A 70 17.76 16.95 8.61
CA GLY A 70 17.49 16.58 7.23
C GLY A 70 16.95 15.15 7.10
N LEU A 71 17.58 14.20 7.80
CA LEU A 71 17.14 12.80 7.83
C LEU A 71 15.76 12.63 8.48
N MET A 72 15.51 13.32 9.59
CA MET A 72 14.21 13.28 10.27
C MET A 72 13.09 13.83 9.38
N VAL A 73 13.31 14.97 8.71
CA VAL A 73 12.33 15.55 7.78
C VAL A 73 12.09 14.61 6.60
N ALA A 74 13.15 14.07 5.99
CA ALA A 74 13.02 13.13 4.88
C ALA A 74 12.23 11.87 5.28
N ALA A 75 12.47 11.34 6.48
CA ALA A 75 11.74 10.20 7.02
C ALA A 75 10.23 10.51 7.17
N VAL A 76 9.89 11.67 7.73
CA VAL A 76 8.49 12.10 7.88
C VAL A 76 7.82 12.26 6.52
N VAL A 77 8.48 12.91 5.55
CA VAL A 77 7.96 13.08 4.20
C VAL A 77 7.73 11.72 3.52
N ALA A 78 8.68 10.79 3.63
CA ALA A 78 8.54 9.46 3.06
C ALA A 78 7.36 8.68 3.66
N VAL A 79 7.16 8.76 4.97
CA VAL A 79 6.00 8.16 5.65
C VAL A 79 4.70 8.78 5.13
N ILE A 80 4.60 10.11 5.06
CA ILE A 80 3.41 10.81 4.55
C ILE A 80 3.10 10.38 3.11
N LEU A 81 4.10 10.33 2.23
CA LEU A 81 3.94 9.86 0.85
C LEU A 81 3.46 8.39 0.80
N GLY A 82 4.00 7.53 1.66
CA GLY A 82 3.54 6.15 1.79
C GLY A 82 2.08 6.03 2.25
N PHE A 83 1.61 6.93 3.11
CA PHE A 83 0.20 6.98 3.52
C PHE A 83 -0.71 7.51 2.40
N LEU A 84 -0.24 8.50 1.62
CA LEU A 84 -0.97 9.10 0.50
C LEU A 84 -1.03 8.20 -0.74
N ALA A 85 -0.13 7.23 -0.89
CA ALA A 85 -0.09 6.32 -2.04
C ALA A 85 -1.43 5.60 -2.28
N GLY A 86 -2.08 5.10 -1.22
CA GLY A 86 -3.38 4.41 -1.34
C GLY A 86 -4.50 5.30 -1.93
N PRO A 87 -4.79 6.46 -1.32
CA PRO A 87 -5.73 7.44 -1.87
C PRO A 87 -5.42 7.87 -3.31
N ILE A 88 -4.13 8.07 -3.65
CA ILE A 88 -3.71 8.45 -5.01
C ILE A 88 -4.04 7.35 -6.03
N ILE A 89 -3.80 6.08 -5.69
CA ILE A 89 -4.14 4.94 -6.54
C ILE A 89 -5.65 4.85 -6.75
N ASN A 90 -6.45 5.04 -5.69
CA ASN A 90 -7.91 5.06 -5.78
C ASN A 90 -8.42 6.22 -6.66
N LEU A 91 -7.81 7.40 -6.54
CA LEU A 91 -8.13 8.55 -7.38
C LEU A 91 -7.79 8.26 -8.85
N ALA A 92 -6.62 7.69 -9.12
CA ALA A 92 -6.20 7.31 -10.48
C ALA A 92 -7.15 6.26 -11.09
N ALA A 93 -7.55 5.27 -10.31
CA ALA A 93 -8.51 4.26 -10.75
C ALA A 93 -9.90 4.84 -11.07
N SER A 94 -10.27 5.98 -10.45
CA SER A 94 -11.55 6.65 -10.73
C SER A 94 -11.60 7.34 -12.09
N PHE A 95 -10.46 7.68 -12.69
CA PHE A 95 -10.38 8.30 -14.01
C PHE A 95 -10.34 7.30 -15.18
N VAL A 96 -10.11 6.01 -14.89
CA VAL A 96 -10.01 4.93 -15.89
C VAL A 96 -11.33 4.16 -16.04
N ARG A 97 -12.25 4.27 -15.07
CA ARG A 97 -13.60 3.70 -15.15
C ARG A 97 -14.56 4.69 -15.81
#